data_AF-A0A3D3JJN9-F1
#
_entry.id   AF-A0A3D3JJN9-F1
#
_cell.length_a   1.000
_cell.length_b   1.000
_cell.length_c   1.000
_cell.angle_alpha   90.00
_cell.angle_beta   90.00
_cell.angle_gamma   90.00
#
_symmetry.space_group_name_H-M   'P 1'
#
loop_
_entity.id
_entity.type
_entity.pdbx_description
1 polymer ?
#
loop_
_entity_poly.entity_id
_entity_poly.type
_entity_poly.pdbx_seq_one_letter_code
_entity_poly.pdbx_strand_id
1 'polypeptide(L)'
;MLIAHSGILLLLLGGFVTYRYSIGGNMRLYEGEASSEFESYTGWVLEIVMVDAPAGADALIIPESDFADMTPGETRTFHSDRLPFELEISGYGKNTSVEPMLSSHSMIAVDGFYLMTLPRDPEEEQNVAGAYVTVVEKGSGKRHEGILWPLEAHPYTVEIDGVDWAFLLRRPRWTVPFTIVLDKFTMETHPGTNTPKVFLSDVTKIEGKSQEQIKIEMNEPLRYKGYTFFQASWGPQEARPGDRLFSVFAVVRNPADNWPLYACIVITGGLLIHFCQKLLLYLRREHQRRPAL
;
A
#
# COMPACT_ATOMS: atom_id res chain seq x y z
N MET A 1 20.88 10.21 -32.81
CA MET A 1 21.55 9.45 -31.73
C MET A 1 21.40 10.13 -30.39
N LEU A 2 21.84 11.38 -30.19
CA LEU A 2 21.64 12.09 -28.91
C LEU A 2 20.16 12.14 -28.45
N ILE A 3 19.22 12.41 -29.36
CA ILE A 3 17.77 12.44 -29.06
C ILE A 3 17.27 11.11 -28.48
N ALA A 4 17.72 9.98 -29.03
CA ALA A 4 17.32 8.65 -28.52
C ALA A 4 17.90 8.39 -27.12
N HIS A 5 19.13 8.85 -26.84
CA HIS A 5 19.72 8.74 -25.50
C HIS A 5 19.01 9.61 -24.48
N SER A 6 18.54 10.81 -24.88
CA SER A 6 17.69 11.65 -24.02
C SER A 6 16.38 10.95 -23.63
N GLY A 7 15.80 10.16 -24.53
CA GLY A 7 14.64 9.34 -24.22
C GLY A 7 14.92 8.24 -23.19
N ILE A 8 16.07 7.57 -23.26
CA ILE A 8 16.49 6.59 -22.23
C ILE A 8 16.68 7.27 -20.88
N LEU A 9 17.31 8.44 -20.85
CA LEU A 9 17.46 9.22 -19.61
C LEU A 9 16.09 9.57 -19.01
N LEU A 10 15.12 9.95 -19.84
CA LEU A 10 13.75 10.21 -19.41
C LEU A 10 13.07 8.97 -18.80
N LEU A 11 13.30 7.76 -19.35
CA LEU A 11 12.83 6.51 -18.74
C LEU A 11 13.41 6.31 -17.34
N LEU A 12 14.72 6.47 -17.18
CA LEU A 12 15.40 6.29 -15.90
C LEU A 12 14.90 7.31 -14.86
N LEU A 13 14.73 8.57 -15.26
CA LEU A 13 14.16 9.61 -14.40
C LEU A 13 12.71 9.28 -14.01
N GLY A 14 11.90 8.79 -14.94
CA GLY A 14 10.52 8.35 -14.65
C GLY A 14 10.47 7.18 -13.67
N GLY A 15 11.40 6.23 -13.79
CA GLY A 15 11.57 5.14 -12.84
C GLY A 15 11.96 5.63 -11.45
N PHE A 16 12.90 6.57 -11.37
CA PHE A 16 13.30 7.18 -10.09
C PHE A 16 12.16 7.94 -9.41
N VAL A 17 11.39 8.73 -10.18
CA VAL A 17 10.22 9.46 -9.65
C VAL A 17 9.15 8.48 -9.17
N THR A 18 8.87 7.41 -9.93
CA THR A 18 7.95 6.34 -9.52
C THR A 18 8.42 5.72 -8.20
N TYR A 19 9.69 5.33 -8.10
CA TYR A 19 10.25 4.72 -6.90
C TYR A 19 10.12 5.61 -5.66
N ARG A 20 10.33 6.93 -5.79
CA ARG A 20 10.38 7.84 -4.65
C ARG A 20 9.01 8.40 -4.23
N TYR A 21 8.06 8.49 -5.16
CA TYR A 21 6.81 9.24 -4.96
C TYR A 21 5.55 8.44 -5.28
N SER A 22 5.66 7.23 -5.82
CA SER A 22 4.50 6.37 -6.00
C SER A 22 4.05 5.83 -4.64
N ILE A 23 2.74 5.87 -4.42
CA ILE A 23 2.10 5.16 -3.31
C ILE A 23 1.22 4.06 -3.89
N GLY A 24 1.16 2.94 -3.19
CA GLY A 24 0.43 1.75 -3.61
C GLY A 24 -0.13 1.01 -2.42
N GLY A 25 -1.29 0.40 -2.60
CA GLY A 25 -1.94 -0.39 -1.57
C GLY A 25 -3.15 -1.12 -2.11
N ASN A 26 -3.92 -1.74 -1.21
CA ASN A 26 -5.12 -2.47 -1.56
C ASN A 26 -6.39 -1.85 -0.93
N MET A 27 -7.50 -1.94 -1.65
CA MET A 27 -8.83 -1.63 -1.16
C MET A 27 -9.69 -2.88 -1.32
N ARG A 28 -10.05 -3.51 -0.21
CA ARG A 28 -10.98 -4.65 -0.20
C ARG A 28 -12.39 -4.17 0.09
N LEU A 29 -13.33 -4.55 -0.76
CA LEU A 29 -14.75 -4.25 -0.58
C LEU A 29 -15.57 -5.52 -0.80
N TYR A 30 -16.49 -5.83 0.11
CA TYR A 30 -17.57 -6.78 -0.19
C TYR A 30 -18.68 -6.12 -1.02
N GLU A 31 -19.49 -6.89 -1.72
CA GLU A 31 -20.63 -6.36 -2.48
C GLU A 31 -21.57 -5.55 -1.57
N GLY A 32 -21.87 -4.32 -1.95
CA GLY A 32 -22.62 -3.33 -1.18
C GLY A 32 -21.78 -2.49 -0.19
N GLU A 33 -20.50 -2.78 -0.01
CA GLU A 33 -19.60 -1.92 0.79
C GLU A 33 -19.04 -0.75 -0.01
N ALA A 34 -18.73 0.31 0.73
CA ALA A 34 -18.17 1.54 0.23
C ALA A 34 -16.91 1.90 1.00
N SER A 35 -15.87 2.38 0.31
CA SER A 35 -14.68 2.95 0.94
C SER A 35 -14.09 4.09 0.12
N SER A 36 -13.48 5.04 0.83
CA SER A 36 -12.57 6.04 0.26
C SER A 36 -11.13 5.83 0.73
N GLU A 37 -10.84 4.70 1.38
CA GLU A 37 -9.54 4.38 1.96
C GLU A 37 -8.97 3.09 1.37
N PHE A 38 -7.65 3.09 1.17
CA PHE A 38 -6.88 1.91 0.83
C PHE A 38 -5.70 1.77 1.78
N GLU A 39 -5.31 0.53 2.05
CA GLU A 39 -4.23 0.18 2.96
C GLU A 39 -2.92 0.01 2.19
N SER A 40 -1.86 0.66 2.66
CA SER A 40 -0.51 0.59 2.08
C SER A 40 0.03 -0.84 2.09
N TYR A 41 0.70 -1.22 1.00
CA TYR A 41 1.43 -2.50 0.94
C TYR A 41 2.61 -2.55 1.90
N THR A 42 3.23 -1.41 2.18
CA THR A 42 4.49 -1.32 2.91
C THR A 42 4.45 -0.24 3.99
N GLY A 43 5.46 -0.28 4.86
CA GLY A 43 5.60 0.60 6.01
C GLY A 43 4.67 0.23 7.15
N TRP A 44 4.90 0.85 8.31
CA TRP A 44 4.11 0.67 9.51
C TRP A 44 3.76 2.02 10.16
N VAL A 45 2.69 2.03 10.93
CA VAL A 45 2.34 3.12 11.84
C VAL A 45 1.82 2.53 13.14
N LEU A 46 2.12 3.21 14.24
CA LEU A 46 1.41 2.97 15.50
C LEU A 46 0.24 3.94 15.57
N GLU A 47 -0.96 3.41 15.62
CA GLU A 47 -2.22 4.13 15.69
C GLU A 47 -2.84 3.98 17.07
N ILE A 48 -3.30 5.09 17.63
CA ILE A 48 -3.96 5.18 18.93
C ILE A 48 -5.35 5.76 18.71
N VAL A 49 -6.37 5.01 19.13
CA VAL A 49 -7.78 5.37 18.97
C VAL A 49 -8.55 5.07 20.25
N MET A 50 -9.67 5.77 20.45
CA MET A 50 -10.66 5.34 21.43
C MET A 50 -11.48 4.20 20.82
N VAL A 51 -11.74 3.13 21.56
CA VAL A 51 -12.46 1.95 21.04
C VAL A 51 -13.87 2.32 20.55
N ASP A 52 -14.59 3.13 21.34
CA ASP A 52 -15.94 3.60 21.02
C ASP A 52 -15.93 4.99 20.35
N ALA A 53 -14.84 5.32 19.63
CA ALA A 53 -14.77 6.59 18.94
C ALA A 53 -15.90 6.70 17.88
N PRO A 54 -16.57 7.87 17.77
CA PRO A 54 -17.53 8.08 16.70
C PRO A 54 -16.84 7.95 15.33
N ALA A 55 -17.60 7.52 14.33
CA ALA A 55 -17.10 7.44 12.96
C ALA A 55 -16.51 8.78 12.50
N GLY A 56 -15.24 8.77 12.09
CA GLY A 56 -14.50 9.97 11.69
C GLY A 56 -13.77 10.70 12.84
N ALA A 57 -13.68 10.10 14.02
CA ALA A 57 -12.80 10.60 15.07
C ALA A 57 -11.33 10.56 14.63
N ASP A 58 -10.57 11.60 15.01
CA ASP A 58 -9.14 11.67 14.72
C ASP A 58 -8.39 10.58 15.50
N ALA A 59 -7.65 9.75 14.77
CA ALA A 59 -6.66 8.85 15.34
C ALA A 59 -5.35 9.60 15.58
N LEU A 60 -4.64 9.29 16.68
CA LEU A 60 -3.25 9.72 16.81
C LEU A 60 -2.36 8.69 16.11
N ILE A 61 -1.51 9.16 15.21
CA ILE A 61 -0.62 8.31 14.40
C ILE A 61 0.82 8.67 14.73
N ILE A 62 1.61 7.67 15.08
CA ILE A 62 3.07 7.75 15.21
C ILE A 62 3.67 7.02 13.98
N PRO A 63 4.30 7.75 13.05
CA PRO A 63 4.94 7.17 11.88
C PRO A 63 6.09 6.23 12.24
N GLU A 64 6.30 5.17 11.46
CA GLU A 64 7.47 4.28 11.62
C GLU A 64 8.80 5.02 11.60
N SER A 65 8.93 6.13 10.85
CA SER A 65 10.15 6.96 10.84
C SER A 65 10.58 7.44 12.23
N ASP A 66 9.64 7.50 13.17
CA ASP A 66 9.86 8.08 14.48
C ASP A 66 10.30 7.04 15.50
N PHE A 67 10.37 5.75 15.14
CA PHE A 67 10.86 4.68 16.03
C PHE A 67 11.67 3.58 15.32
N ALA A 68 11.73 3.55 13.99
CA ALA A 68 12.43 2.49 13.25
C ALA A 68 13.96 2.53 13.32
N ASP A 69 14.54 3.64 13.78
CA ASP A 69 15.97 3.83 13.99
C ASP A 69 16.45 3.33 15.36
N MET A 70 15.53 2.92 16.25
CA MET A 70 15.87 2.45 17.59
C MET A 70 16.75 1.20 17.54
N THR A 71 17.75 1.19 18.42
CA THR A 71 18.64 0.04 18.62
C THR A 71 18.09 -0.96 19.64
N PRO A 72 18.52 -2.24 19.64
CA PRO A 72 18.06 -3.21 20.64
C PRO A 72 18.33 -2.73 22.07
N GLY A 73 17.29 -2.70 22.90
CA GLY A 73 17.34 -2.19 24.28
C GLY A 73 17.04 -0.69 24.42
N GLU A 74 16.95 0.05 23.32
CA GLU A 74 16.47 1.43 23.32
C GLU A 74 14.95 1.48 23.55
N THR A 75 14.51 2.51 24.26
CA THR A 75 13.11 2.84 24.46
C THR A 75 12.91 4.31 24.10
N ARG A 76 11.85 4.61 23.35
CA ARG A 76 11.51 5.97 22.96
C ARG A 76 10.15 6.35 23.53
N THR A 77 10.10 7.47 24.21
CA THR A 77 8.87 8.02 24.81
C THR A 77 8.26 9.06 23.88
N PHE A 78 6.96 8.94 23.67
CA PHE A 78 6.14 9.82 22.86
C PHE A 78 5.20 10.61 23.75
N HIS A 79 5.35 11.92 23.67
CA HIS A 79 4.61 12.89 24.48
C HIS A 79 3.48 13.54 23.69
N SER A 80 2.30 13.64 24.32
CA SER A 80 1.14 14.32 23.75
C SER A 80 0.30 15.00 24.81
N ASP A 81 0.06 16.30 24.69
CA ASP A 81 -0.82 17.05 25.59
C ASP A 81 -2.30 16.64 25.48
N ARG A 82 -2.66 15.93 24.41
CA ARG A 82 -4.03 15.49 24.13
C ARG A 82 -4.38 14.13 24.76
N LEU A 83 -3.37 13.39 25.23
CA LEU A 83 -3.55 12.05 25.78
C LEU A 83 -3.37 12.04 27.31
N PRO A 84 -4.15 11.23 28.04
CA PRO A 84 -4.02 11.06 29.49
C PRO A 84 -2.82 10.17 29.90
N PHE A 85 -2.02 9.75 28.94
CA PHE A 85 -0.85 8.88 29.13
C PHE A 85 0.33 9.33 28.26
N GLU A 86 1.50 8.83 28.63
CA GLU A 86 2.69 8.79 27.80
C GLU A 86 2.80 7.40 27.15
N LEU A 87 3.34 7.33 25.94
CA LEU A 87 3.57 6.05 25.26
C LEU A 87 5.07 5.82 25.10
N GLU A 88 5.57 4.71 25.64
CA GLU A 88 6.92 4.23 25.39
C GLU A 88 6.88 3.10 24.36
N ILE A 89 7.74 3.15 23.35
CA ILE A 89 7.93 2.09 22.36
C ILE A 89 9.33 1.51 22.53
N SER A 90 9.45 0.18 22.52
CA SER A 90 10.73 -0.52 22.55
C SER A 90 10.70 -1.82 21.76
N GLY A 91 11.88 -2.38 21.47
CA GLY A 91 12.03 -3.67 20.79
C GLY A 91 11.32 -3.77 19.44
N TYR A 92 11.24 -2.67 18.69
CA TYR A 92 10.66 -2.67 17.35
C TYR A 92 11.45 -3.57 16.41
N GLY A 93 10.76 -4.49 15.74
CA GLY A 93 11.30 -5.36 14.70
C GLY A 93 10.48 -5.26 13.43
N LYS A 94 11.14 -5.24 12.27
CA LYS A 94 10.48 -5.13 10.95
C LYS A 94 9.85 -6.43 10.46
N ASN A 95 10.34 -7.56 10.95
CA ASN A 95 9.74 -8.87 10.72
C ASN A 95 9.82 -9.68 12.02
N THR A 96 8.68 -10.04 12.57
CA THR A 96 8.56 -10.60 13.91
C THR A 96 7.44 -11.64 13.98
N SER A 97 7.62 -12.59 14.90
CA SER A 97 6.57 -13.50 15.36
C SER A 97 6.36 -13.30 16.86
N VAL A 98 5.14 -13.50 17.34
CA VAL A 98 4.84 -13.58 18.78
C VAL A 98 4.97 -15.04 19.20
N GLU A 99 5.85 -15.32 20.14
CA GLU A 99 6.14 -16.68 20.60
C GLU A 99 5.87 -16.83 22.10
N PRO A 100 5.34 -17.97 22.56
CA PRO A 100 5.18 -18.23 23.98
C PRO A 100 6.55 -18.46 24.63
N MET A 101 6.74 -17.89 25.82
CA MET A 101 7.97 -18.04 26.58
C MET A 101 7.98 -19.38 27.33
N LEU A 102 8.71 -20.36 26.80
CA LEU A 102 8.86 -21.70 27.38
C LEU A 102 9.94 -21.77 28.49
N SER A 103 10.86 -20.80 28.54
CA SER A 103 11.88 -20.68 29.60
C SER A 103 12.37 -19.23 29.74
N SER A 104 12.70 -18.83 30.97
CA SER A 104 13.19 -17.49 31.32
C SER A 104 14.60 -17.25 30.79
N HIS A 105 14.70 -16.87 29.52
CA HIS A 105 15.90 -16.20 28.99
C HIS A 105 15.68 -14.68 29.06
N SER A 106 16.77 -13.92 28.99
CA SER A 106 16.88 -12.45 29.12
C SER A 106 16.12 -11.63 28.06
N MET A 107 14.90 -12.03 27.72
CA MET A 107 14.02 -11.40 26.75
C MET A 107 12.92 -10.64 27.49
N ILE A 108 12.51 -9.51 26.94
CA ILE A 108 11.32 -8.79 27.41
C ILE A 108 10.12 -9.70 27.12
N ALA A 109 9.31 -9.99 28.12
CA ALA A 109 8.11 -10.80 27.96
C ALA A 109 6.92 -10.07 28.57
N VAL A 110 5.80 -10.09 27.86
CA VAL A 110 4.51 -9.52 28.29
C VAL A 110 3.50 -10.65 28.27
N ASP A 111 2.83 -10.88 29.40
CA ASP A 111 1.84 -11.95 29.57
C ASP A 111 2.32 -13.36 29.16
N GLY A 112 3.62 -13.62 29.30
CA GLY A 112 4.23 -14.91 28.95
C GLY A 112 4.56 -15.07 27.47
N PHE A 113 4.46 -14.00 26.67
CA PHE A 113 4.84 -13.96 25.25
C PHE A 113 5.98 -12.99 25.01
N TYR A 114 6.73 -13.21 23.94
CA TYR A 114 7.79 -12.32 23.48
C TYR A 114 7.80 -12.18 21.96
N LEU A 115 8.33 -11.07 21.47
CA LEU A 115 8.59 -10.83 20.06
C LEU A 115 9.92 -11.49 19.65
N MET A 116 9.83 -12.47 18.77
CA MET A 116 10.98 -13.08 18.10
C MET A 116 11.23 -12.36 16.77
N THR A 117 12.41 -11.75 16.62
CA THR A 117 12.83 -11.16 15.35
C THR A 117 13.17 -12.25 14.33
N LEU A 118 12.59 -12.15 13.14
CA LEU A 118 12.80 -13.05 12.02
C LEU A 118 13.72 -12.40 10.96
N PRO A 119 14.39 -13.19 10.10
CA PRO A 119 15.02 -12.68 8.88
C PRO A 119 13.99 -11.95 8.03
N ARG A 120 14.41 -10.86 7.37
CA ARG A 120 13.50 -10.13 6.47
C ARG A 120 13.23 -10.91 5.19
N ASP A 121 11.98 -10.93 4.80
CA ASP A 121 11.57 -11.40 3.49
C ASP A 121 11.95 -10.35 2.41
N PRO A 122 12.45 -10.75 1.23
CA PRO A 122 12.68 -9.83 0.12
C PRO A 122 11.43 -9.05 -0.31
N GLU A 123 10.26 -9.65 -0.14
CA GLU A 123 8.96 -9.05 -0.42
C GLU A 123 8.48 -8.29 0.83
N GLU A 124 8.57 -6.96 0.80
CA GLU A 124 8.27 -6.10 1.96
C GLU A 124 6.86 -6.32 2.53
N GLU A 125 5.91 -6.71 1.67
CA GLU A 125 4.52 -7.02 2.03
C GLU A 125 4.39 -8.23 2.98
N GLN A 126 5.32 -9.20 2.88
CA GLN A 126 5.32 -10.43 3.70
C GLN A 126 5.92 -10.22 5.09
N ASN A 127 6.67 -9.14 5.30
CA ASN A 127 7.25 -8.83 6.59
C ASN A 127 6.18 -8.30 7.53
N VAL A 128 6.10 -8.83 8.75
CA VAL A 128 5.14 -8.41 9.79
C VAL A 128 5.89 -7.77 10.95
N ALA A 129 5.72 -6.47 11.16
CA ALA A 129 6.42 -5.80 12.25
C ALA A 129 5.80 -6.09 13.62
N GLY A 130 6.60 -5.87 14.66
CA GLY A 130 6.17 -6.00 16.05
C GLY A 130 6.89 -5.00 16.94
N ALA A 131 6.25 -4.54 18.00
CA ALA A 131 6.86 -3.67 19.01
C ALA A 131 6.32 -3.97 20.40
N TYR A 132 7.13 -3.74 21.43
CA TYR A 132 6.62 -3.60 22.78
C TYR A 132 6.16 -2.16 22.99
N VAL A 133 5.09 -2.00 23.76
CA VAL A 133 4.60 -0.71 24.21
C VAL A 133 4.46 -0.69 25.72
N THR A 134 4.72 0.46 26.31
CA THR A 134 4.34 0.75 27.69
C THR A 134 3.53 2.03 27.74
N VAL A 135 2.28 1.92 28.18
CA VAL A 135 1.38 3.04 28.37
C VAL A 135 1.49 3.50 29.82
N VAL A 136 1.93 4.74 30.04
CA VAL A 136 2.16 5.30 31.37
C VAL A 136 1.13 6.38 31.65
N GLU A 137 0.19 6.10 32.55
CA GLU A 137 -0.84 7.08 32.94
C GLU A 137 -0.22 8.32 33.61
N LYS A 138 -0.58 9.52 33.15
CA LYS A 138 -0.03 10.78 33.70
C LYS A 138 -0.50 11.06 35.12
N GLY A 139 -1.72 10.66 35.45
CA GLY A 139 -2.31 10.92 36.77
C GLY A 139 -1.78 9.98 37.85
N SER A 140 -1.78 8.68 37.58
CA SER A 140 -1.44 7.64 38.56
C SER A 140 0.02 7.16 38.48
N GLY A 141 0.69 7.34 37.34
CA GLY A 141 1.98 6.73 37.04
C GLY A 141 1.90 5.22 36.77
N LYS A 142 0.69 4.64 36.70
CA LYS A 142 0.49 3.22 36.41
C LYS A 142 0.99 2.91 35.00
N ARG A 143 1.69 1.78 34.88
CA ARG A 143 2.29 1.29 33.63
C ARG A 143 1.50 0.08 33.14
N HIS A 144 1.19 0.05 31.85
CA HIS A 144 0.53 -1.06 31.17
C HIS A 144 1.39 -1.50 30.00
N GLU A 145 1.88 -2.73 30.05
CA GLU A 145 2.80 -3.28 29.06
C GLU A 145 2.04 -4.14 28.04
N GLY A 146 2.37 -3.99 26.76
CA GLY A 146 1.70 -4.68 25.66
C GLY A 146 2.67 -5.07 24.56
N ILE A 147 2.29 -6.08 23.78
CA ILE A 147 2.91 -6.38 22.50
C ILE A 147 1.95 -5.91 21.41
N LEU A 148 2.45 -5.11 20.48
CA LEU A 148 1.73 -4.78 19.26
C LEU A 148 2.23 -5.67 18.13
N TRP A 149 1.36 -6.55 17.66
CA TRP A 149 1.60 -7.40 16.50
C TRP A 149 0.35 -7.42 15.61
N PRO A 150 0.42 -6.99 14.33
CA PRO A 150 -0.74 -6.76 13.47
C PRO A 150 -1.62 -7.98 13.18
N LEU A 151 -1.11 -9.18 13.43
CA LEU A 151 -1.83 -10.44 13.20
C LEU A 151 -2.55 -10.95 14.47
N GLU A 152 -2.47 -10.22 15.58
CA GLU A 152 -3.30 -10.49 16.76
C GLU A 152 -4.79 -10.30 16.44
N ALA A 153 -5.63 -11.16 17.04
CA ALA A 153 -7.06 -11.17 16.76
C ALA A 153 -7.79 -9.92 17.28
N HIS A 154 -7.28 -9.31 18.35
CA HIS A 154 -7.86 -8.14 18.99
C HIS A 154 -6.76 -7.10 19.23
N PRO A 155 -7.06 -5.80 19.10
CA PRO A 155 -6.09 -4.76 19.43
C PRO A 155 -5.73 -4.81 20.91
N TYR A 156 -4.52 -4.36 21.25
CA TYR A 156 -4.14 -4.15 22.64
C TYR A 156 -4.89 -2.94 23.18
N THR A 157 -5.67 -3.12 24.25
CA THR A 157 -6.52 -2.09 24.82
C THR A 157 -6.17 -1.80 26.28
N VAL A 158 -6.24 -0.53 26.67
CA VAL A 158 -6.04 -0.08 28.06
C VAL A 158 -7.16 0.89 28.44
N GLU A 159 -7.84 0.61 29.55
CA GLU A 159 -8.82 1.52 30.14
C GLU A 159 -8.08 2.60 30.96
N ILE A 160 -8.24 3.86 30.58
CA ILE A 160 -7.65 5.03 31.27
C ILE A 160 -8.72 6.10 31.42
N ASP A 161 -8.94 6.56 32.66
CA ASP A 161 -9.98 7.53 33.00
C ASP A 161 -11.39 7.13 32.52
N GLY A 162 -11.69 5.82 32.51
CA GLY A 162 -12.98 5.27 32.06
C GLY A 162 -13.17 5.26 30.55
N VAL A 163 -12.08 5.44 29.78
CA VAL A 163 -12.06 5.35 28.31
C VAL A 163 -11.15 4.20 27.89
N ASP A 164 -11.67 3.32 27.04
CA ASP A 164 -10.88 2.26 26.42
C ASP A 164 -10.08 2.80 25.23
N TRP A 165 -8.76 2.77 25.35
CA TRP A 165 -7.82 3.16 24.30
C TRP A 165 -7.27 1.91 23.62
N ALA A 166 -7.35 1.85 22.30
CA ALA A 166 -6.72 0.81 21.49
C ALA A 166 -5.42 1.32 20.87
N PHE A 167 -4.41 0.45 20.91
CA PHE A 167 -3.09 0.67 20.33
C PHE A 167 -2.88 -0.37 19.24
N LEU A 168 -2.60 0.08 18.02
CA LEU A 168 -2.49 -0.79 16.86
C LEU A 168 -1.19 -0.51 16.12
N LEU A 169 -0.39 -1.54 15.88
CA LEU A 169 0.65 -1.49 14.85
C LEU A 169 0.03 -2.01 13.55
N ARG A 170 -0.04 -1.16 12.51
CA ARG A 170 -0.72 -1.51 11.27
C ARG A 170 -0.12 -0.80 10.06
N ARG A 171 -0.53 -1.21 8.87
CA ARG A 171 -0.16 -0.55 7.62
C ARG A 171 -0.80 0.85 7.55
N PRO A 172 -0.09 1.85 7.00
CA PRO A 172 -0.66 3.17 6.76
C PRO A 172 -1.91 3.08 5.86
N ARG A 173 -2.93 3.90 6.13
CA ARG A 173 -4.09 4.06 5.23
C ARG A 173 -4.02 5.39 4.51
N TRP A 174 -4.45 5.38 3.26
CA TRP A 174 -4.49 6.55 2.40
C TRP A 174 -5.91 6.77 1.90
N THR A 175 -6.35 8.02 1.89
CA THR A 175 -7.65 8.41 1.37
C THR A 175 -7.56 8.81 -0.10
N VAL A 176 -8.57 8.40 -0.87
CA VAL A 176 -8.83 8.90 -2.22
C VAL A 176 -9.92 10.00 -2.17
N PRO A 177 -9.93 10.96 -3.12
CA PRO A 177 -10.86 12.09 -3.09
C PRO A 177 -12.27 11.75 -3.63
N PHE A 178 -12.70 10.50 -3.50
CA PHE A 178 -13.99 9.95 -3.91
C PHE A 178 -14.24 8.63 -3.19
N THR A 179 -15.47 8.15 -3.18
CA THR A 179 -15.83 6.85 -2.61
C THR A 179 -16.07 5.84 -3.73
N ILE A 180 -15.58 4.62 -3.56
CA ILE A 180 -15.90 3.48 -4.42
C ILE A 180 -16.86 2.58 -3.66
N VAL A 181 -17.97 2.25 -4.30
CA VAL A 181 -18.92 1.21 -3.86
C VAL A 181 -18.73 0.00 -4.77
N LEU A 182 -18.58 -1.20 -4.21
CA LEU A 182 -18.65 -2.41 -5.01
C LEU A 182 -20.11 -2.82 -5.17
N ASP A 183 -20.70 -2.60 -6.35
CA ASP A 183 -22.10 -2.97 -6.60
C ASP A 183 -22.23 -4.48 -6.80
N LYS A 184 -21.33 -5.05 -7.62
CA LYS A 184 -21.32 -6.47 -7.92
C LYS A 184 -19.95 -6.92 -8.39
N PHE A 185 -19.53 -8.09 -7.94
CA PHE A 185 -18.38 -8.79 -8.48
C PHE A 185 -18.86 -9.97 -9.35
N THR A 186 -18.31 -10.09 -10.57
CA THR A 186 -18.67 -11.15 -11.52
C THR A 186 -17.40 -11.89 -11.97
N MET A 187 -17.41 -13.21 -11.76
CA MET A 187 -16.42 -14.12 -12.31
C MET A 187 -17.10 -15.18 -13.17
N GLU A 188 -16.65 -15.32 -14.43
CA GLU A 188 -16.98 -16.46 -15.27
C GLU A 188 -15.70 -17.25 -15.56
N THR A 189 -15.75 -18.57 -15.51
CA THR A 189 -14.62 -19.42 -15.91
C THR A 189 -14.79 -19.96 -17.34
N HIS A 190 -13.70 -20.40 -17.95
CA HIS A 190 -13.77 -21.17 -19.18
C HIS A 190 -14.47 -22.51 -18.94
N PRO A 191 -15.30 -23.00 -19.87
CA PRO A 191 -15.93 -24.32 -19.74
C PRO A 191 -14.87 -25.40 -19.53
N GLY A 192 -15.01 -26.17 -18.45
CA GLY A 192 -14.11 -27.28 -18.13
C GLY A 192 -12.77 -26.91 -17.50
N THR A 193 -12.53 -25.63 -17.15
CA THR A 193 -11.37 -25.22 -16.36
C THR A 193 -11.77 -24.26 -15.23
N ASN A 194 -10.90 -24.11 -14.23
CA ASN A 194 -11.02 -23.06 -13.22
C ASN A 194 -10.37 -21.74 -13.68
N THR A 195 -10.02 -21.62 -14.95
CA THR A 195 -9.40 -20.39 -15.48
C THR A 195 -10.47 -19.32 -15.62
N PRO A 196 -10.33 -18.16 -14.96
CA PRO A 196 -11.27 -17.06 -15.12
C PRO A 196 -11.21 -16.53 -16.57
N LYS A 197 -12.37 -16.53 -17.22
CA LYS A 197 -12.63 -15.95 -18.54
C LYS A 197 -13.06 -14.49 -18.42
N VAL A 198 -13.89 -14.18 -17.42
CA VAL A 198 -14.35 -12.83 -17.10
C VAL A 198 -14.07 -12.60 -15.62
N PHE A 199 -13.48 -11.44 -15.32
CA PHE A 199 -13.14 -11.02 -13.98
C PHE A 199 -13.39 -9.51 -13.89
N LEU A 200 -14.57 -9.16 -13.40
CA LEU A 200 -15.15 -7.82 -13.50
C LEU A 200 -15.74 -7.40 -12.16
N SER A 201 -15.51 -6.14 -11.78
CA SER A 201 -16.28 -5.47 -10.74
C SER A 201 -17.11 -4.34 -11.34
N ASP A 202 -18.43 -4.40 -11.15
CA ASP A 202 -19.31 -3.25 -11.32
C ASP A 202 -19.20 -2.39 -10.06
N VAL A 203 -18.78 -1.14 -10.23
CA VAL A 203 -18.58 -0.20 -9.13
C VAL A 203 -19.29 1.12 -9.36
N THR A 204 -19.75 1.72 -8.27
CA THR A 204 -20.26 3.10 -8.28
C THR A 204 -19.23 4.01 -7.64
N LYS A 205 -18.71 4.95 -8.42
CA LYS A 205 -17.85 6.02 -7.93
C LYS A 205 -18.71 7.20 -7.51
N ILE A 206 -18.60 7.60 -6.24
CA ILE A 206 -19.35 8.71 -5.65
C ILE A 206 -18.39 9.87 -5.36
N GLU A 207 -18.73 11.05 -5.86
CA GLU A 207 -18.03 12.29 -5.58
C GLU A 207 -19.02 13.44 -5.36
N GLY A 208 -19.22 13.83 -4.10
CA GLY A 208 -20.23 14.82 -3.71
C GLY A 208 -21.63 14.34 -4.09
N LYS A 209 -22.27 15.02 -5.05
CA LYS A 209 -23.60 14.65 -5.58
C LYS A 209 -23.51 13.80 -6.86
N SER A 210 -22.32 13.64 -7.44
CA SER A 210 -22.13 12.87 -8.66
C SER A 210 -21.97 11.39 -8.32
N GLN A 211 -22.67 10.53 -9.06
CA GLN A 211 -22.49 9.09 -9.04
C GLN A 211 -22.26 8.61 -10.47
N GLU A 212 -21.27 7.77 -10.67
CA GLU A 212 -20.91 7.22 -11.96
C GLU A 212 -20.69 5.71 -11.82
N GLN A 213 -21.43 4.94 -12.62
CA GLN A 213 -21.25 3.49 -12.71
C GLN A 213 -20.11 3.18 -13.66
N ILE A 214 -19.16 2.38 -13.20
CA ILE A 214 -17.92 2.06 -13.90
C ILE A 214 -17.70 0.55 -13.80
N LYS A 215 -17.16 -0.03 -14.86
CA LYS A 215 -16.70 -1.42 -14.90
C LYS A 215 -15.19 -1.43 -14.74
N ILE A 216 -14.68 -2.17 -13.75
CA ILE A 216 -13.24 -2.40 -13.57
C ILE A 216 -12.95 -3.83 -14.00
N GLU A 217 -12.21 -3.99 -15.09
CA GLU A 217 -11.81 -5.27 -15.67
C GLU A 217 -10.29 -5.44 -15.58
N MET A 218 -9.78 -6.67 -15.75
CA MET A 218 -8.34 -6.95 -15.70
C MET A 218 -7.49 -6.06 -16.63
N ASN A 219 -8.03 -5.71 -17.81
CA ASN A 219 -7.33 -4.92 -18.81
C ASN A 219 -7.88 -3.48 -18.95
N GLU A 220 -8.94 -3.15 -18.19
CA GLU A 220 -9.58 -1.84 -18.22
C GLU A 220 -9.71 -1.31 -16.77
N PRO A 221 -8.59 -0.79 -16.20
CA PRO A 221 -8.59 -0.27 -14.85
C PRO A 221 -9.28 1.10 -14.78
N LEU A 222 -9.89 1.41 -13.63
CA LEU A 222 -10.40 2.76 -13.37
C LEU A 222 -9.24 3.71 -13.11
N ARG A 223 -9.08 4.71 -13.99
CA ARG A 223 -8.10 5.80 -13.84
C ARG A 223 -8.82 7.11 -13.56
N TYR A 224 -8.64 7.66 -12.37
CA TYR A 224 -9.29 8.91 -11.97
C TYR A 224 -8.45 9.71 -10.98
N LYS A 225 -8.30 11.02 -11.22
CA LYS A 225 -7.54 11.97 -10.37
C LYS A 225 -6.12 11.50 -9.97
N GLY A 226 -5.44 10.81 -10.89
CA GLY A 226 -4.09 10.30 -10.68
C GLY A 226 -4.02 8.98 -9.90
N TYR A 227 -5.15 8.41 -9.50
CA TYR A 227 -5.26 7.07 -8.95
C TYR A 227 -5.66 6.09 -10.04
N THR A 228 -5.11 4.89 -9.98
CA THR A 228 -5.49 3.76 -10.84
C THR A 228 -5.91 2.60 -9.95
N PHE A 229 -7.11 2.07 -10.20
CA PHE A 229 -7.68 0.92 -9.52
C PHE A 229 -7.62 -0.27 -10.47
N PHE A 230 -6.76 -1.22 -10.15
CA PHE A 230 -6.67 -2.49 -10.86
C PHE A 230 -7.44 -3.55 -10.09
N GLN A 231 -8.16 -4.38 -10.84
CA GLN A 231 -8.77 -5.57 -10.29
C GLN A 231 -7.65 -6.57 -9.93
N ALA A 232 -7.36 -6.75 -8.63
CA ALA A 232 -6.18 -7.51 -8.16
C ALA A 232 -6.53 -8.93 -7.69
N SER A 233 -7.58 -9.07 -6.89
CA SER A 233 -8.01 -10.37 -6.37
C SER A 233 -9.50 -10.34 -5.99
N TRP A 234 -10.02 -11.47 -5.51
CA TRP A 234 -11.39 -11.65 -5.09
C TRP A 234 -11.50 -12.75 -4.04
N GLY A 235 -12.65 -12.83 -3.40
CA GLY A 235 -12.98 -13.95 -2.54
C GLY A 235 -14.38 -13.83 -1.93
N PRO A 236 -14.70 -14.69 -0.95
CA PRO A 236 -13.91 -15.86 -0.56
C PRO A 236 -13.89 -16.91 -1.67
N GLN A 237 -12.78 -17.64 -1.84
CA GLN A 237 -12.67 -18.66 -2.91
C GLN A 237 -13.61 -19.86 -2.70
N GLU A 238 -14.03 -20.08 -1.46
CA GLU A 238 -14.94 -21.17 -1.07
C GLU A 238 -16.43 -20.73 -1.06
N ALA A 239 -16.74 -19.57 -1.63
CA ALA A 239 -18.09 -19.05 -1.70
C ALA A 239 -19.05 -20.03 -2.40
N ARG A 240 -20.19 -20.28 -1.77
CA ARG A 240 -21.32 -21.03 -2.34
C ARG A 240 -22.22 -20.09 -3.16
N PRO A 241 -23.06 -20.62 -4.06
CA PRO A 241 -24.05 -19.81 -4.75
C PRO A 241 -24.92 -19.04 -3.75
N GLY A 242 -24.89 -17.71 -3.83
CA GLY A 242 -25.61 -16.80 -2.94
C GLY A 242 -24.78 -16.20 -1.80
N ASP A 243 -23.53 -16.67 -1.59
CA ASP A 243 -22.62 -16.04 -0.64
C ASP A 243 -22.15 -14.68 -1.16
N ARG A 244 -21.92 -13.75 -0.23
CA ARG A 244 -21.43 -12.41 -0.53
C ARG A 244 -19.97 -12.47 -0.96
N LEU A 245 -19.67 -11.96 -2.15
CA LEU A 245 -18.31 -11.89 -2.67
C LEU A 245 -17.65 -10.55 -2.30
N PHE A 246 -16.33 -10.52 -2.33
CA PHE A 246 -15.51 -9.32 -2.25
C PHE A 246 -14.53 -9.24 -3.40
N SER A 247 -14.21 -8.00 -3.74
CA SER A 247 -13.14 -7.65 -4.67
C SER A 247 -12.00 -6.98 -3.90
N VAL A 248 -10.77 -7.23 -4.33
CA VAL A 248 -9.58 -6.51 -3.88
C VAL A 248 -9.07 -5.70 -5.05
N PHE A 249 -9.06 -4.38 -4.88
CA PHE A 249 -8.50 -3.45 -5.84
C PHE A 249 -7.08 -3.07 -5.44
N ALA A 250 -6.11 -3.23 -6.34
CA ALA A 250 -4.80 -2.60 -6.19
C ALA A 250 -4.94 -1.13 -6.59
N VAL A 251 -4.66 -0.23 -5.65
CA VAL A 251 -4.78 1.22 -5.82
C VAL A 251 -3.39 1.80 -5.90
N VAL A 252 -3.09 2.47 -7.01
CA VAL A 252 -1.77 3.09 -7.25
C VAL A 252 -1.94 4.56 -7.61
N ARG A 253 -1.15 5.42 -6.98
CA ARG A 253 -0.98 6.82 -7.41
C ARG A 253 0.47 7.03 -7.81
N ASN A 254 0.72 7.10 -9.11
CA ASN A 254 2.05 7.33 -9.68
C ASN A 254 2.09 8.65 -10.46
N PRO A 255 2.84 9.67 -10.00
CA PRO A 255 2.97 10.94 -10.73
C PRO A 255 3.71 10.80 -12.08
N ALA A 256 4.51 9.74 -12.25
CA ALA A 256 5.29 9.48 -13.46
C ALA A 256 4.64 8.44 -14.40
N ASP A 257 3.36 8.11 -14.21
CA ASP A 257 2.68 7.03 -14.97
C ASP A 257 2.77 7.20 -16.50
N ASN A 258 2.70 8.46 -16.99
CA ASN A 258 2.79 8.76 -18.42
C ASN A 258 4.22 8.97 -18.95
N TRP A 259 5.23 9.03 -18.08
CA TRP A 259 6.61 9.31 -18.49
C TRP A 259 7.22 8.22 -19.38
N PRO A 260 6.96 6.91 -19.13
CA PRO A 260 7.38 5.86 -20.04
C PRO A 260 6.87 6.06 -21.48
N LEU A 261 5.61 6.48 -21.62
CA LEU A 261 5.03 6.77 -22.93
C LEU A 261 5.77 7.93 -23.63
N TYR A 262 6.00 9.04 -22.92
CA TYR A 262 6.73 10.18 -23.48
C TYR A 262 8.15 9.81 -23.91
N ALA A 263 8.83 8.99 -23.11
CA ALA A 263 10.16 8.53 -23.45
C ALA A 263 10.16 7.63 -24.70
N CYS A 264 9.20 6.72 -24.83
CA CYS A 264 9.01 5.92 -26.04
C CYS A 264 8.77 6.78 -27.29
N ILE A 265 7.98 7.85 -27.17
CA ILE A 265 7.75 8.82 -28.26
C ILE A 265 9.06 9.50 -28.66
N VAL A 266 9.86 9.98 -27.69
CA VAL A 266 11.15 10.63 -27.94
C VAL A 266 12.15 9.68 -28.59
N ILE A 267 12.24 8.43 -28.11
CA ILE A 267 13.12 7.42 -28.68
C ILE A 267 12.71 7.12 -30.13
N THR A 268 11.43 6.85 -30.36
CA THR A 268 10.88 6.57 -31.70
C THR A 268 11.15 7.72 -32.66
N GLY A 269 10.87 8.96 -32.25
CA GLY A 269 11.15 10.14 -33.06
C GLY A 269 12.65 10.31 -33.34
N GLY A 270 13.51 10.10 -32.34
CA GLY A 270 14.96 10.18 -32.48
C GLY A 270 15.54 9.13 -33.44
N LEU A 271 14.99 7.91 -33.43
CA LEU A 271 15.36 6.83 -34.36
C LEU A 271 14.85 7.12 -35.77
N LEU A 272 13.61 7.60 -35.92
CA LEU A 272 13.04 7.97 -37.21
C LEU A 272 13.85 9.08 -37.89
N ILE A 273 14.19 10.14 -37.16
CA ILE A 273 15.04 11.23 -37.66
C ILE A 273 16.39 10.68 -38.12
N HIS A 274 17.01 9.81 -37.31
CA HIS A 274 18.29 9.22 -37.66
C HIS A 274 18.22 8.35 -38.92
N PHE A 275 17.19 7.51 -39.03
CA PHE A 275 16.93 6.69 -40.20
C PHE A 275 16.75 7.55 -41.44
N CYS A 276 15.89 8.58 -41.40
CA CYS A 276 15.67 9.49 -42.51
C CYS A 276 16.95 10.22 -42.94
N GLN A 277 17.76 10.69 -41.99
CA GLN A 277 19.07 11.31 -42.28
C GLN A 277 20.00 10.34 -43.03
N LYS A 278 20.10 9.08 -42.56
CA LYS A 278 20.92 8.06 -43.20
C LYS A 278 20.40 7.67 -44.58
N LEU A 279 19.09 7.54 -44.73
CA LEU A 279 18.44 7.24 -45.99
C LEU A 279 18.69 8.34 -47.02
N LEU A 280 18.48 9.61 -46.66
CA LEU A 280 18.72 10.75 -47.55
C LEU A 280 20.20 10.85 -47.96
N LEU A 281 21.12 10.62 -47.03
CA LEU A 281 22.56 10.59 -47.33
C LEU A 281 22.92 9.43 -48.27
N TYR A 282 22.30 8.26 -48.08
CA TYR A 282 22.47 7.11 -48.97
C TYR A 282 21.95 7.41 -50.37
N LEU A 283 20.71 7.90 -50.51
CA LEU A 283 20.11 8.26 -51.80
C LEU A 283 20.95 9.30 -52.56
N ARG A 284 21.50 10.30 -51.86
CA ARG A 284 22.42 11.29 -52.47
C ARG A 284 23.69 10.64 -53.00
N ARG A 285 24.29 9.71 -52.26
CA ARG A 285 25.50 8.99 -52.69
C ARG A 285 25.21 8.07 -53.87
N GLU A 286 24.06 7.41 -53.89
CA GLU A 286 23.67 6.51 -54.97
C GLU A 286 23.39 7.26 -56.28
N HIS A 287 22.71 8.41 -56.20
CA HIS A 287 22.48 9.26 -57.37
C HIS A 287 23.79 9.74 -58.02
N GLN A 288 24.81 10.07 -57.20
CA GLN A 288 26.14 10.47 -57.69
C GLN A 288 26.94 9.33 -58.34
N ARG A 289 26.55 8.06 -58.12
CA ARG A 289 27.25 6.88 -58.67
C ARG A 289 26.68 6.38 -59.99
N ARG A 290 25.52 6.89 -60.44
CA ARG A 290 24.98 6.53 -61.76
C ARG A 290 25.80 7.24 -62.86
N PRO A 291 26.50 6.52 -63.76
CA PRO A 291 27.12 7.16 -64.91
C PRO A 291 26.02 7.76 -65.80
N ALA A 292 26.26 8.97 -66.30
CA ALA A 292 25.41 9.58 -67.31
C ALA A 292 25.47 8.71 -68.57
N LEU A 293 24.33 8.11 -68.93
CA LEU A 293 24.11 7.48 -70.24
C LEU A 293 23.84 8.56 -71.29
#